data_AF-A0A660YCH9-F1
#
_entry.id   AF-A0A660YCH9-F1
#
_cell.length_a   1.000
_cell.length_b   1.000
_cell.length_c   1.000
_cell.angle_alpha   90.00
_cell.angle_beta   90.00
_cell.angle_gamma   90.00
#
_symmetry.space_group_name_H-M   'P 1'
#
loop_
_entity.id
_entity.type
_entity.pdbx_description
1 polymer ?
#
loop_
_entity_poly.entity_id
_entity_poly.type
_entity_poly.pdbx_seq_one_letter_code
_entity_poly.pdbx_strand_id
1 'polypeptide(L)'
;MITKTAVIDGLEHTFIQPILNKVRDDISRKIIQDADAFNHNIGNYENEGVELGDNVYDNTIGGPLLYYTHEVTEDEGMQLGTSTYHPLNKIILLDKDNGFNLRPNYKAITITITFTYKTQSKTMAHRVLNRLKTYYDNSGYTMAHNVPYSYLLPNNILSLINDIKSLKDDAMELNNYIASISKFKLDLTIKRNSNYKVPVFRGNFNNIFGLFESIPNDIDIVKQDDAYFDVEFTYKISVKEPISLSVQYPVMVNNKALPDIWIPTKFIGKAIGNAENVININNIIGNYESLKDNSLAMVHVPTYDNFYPLRYDNGTLIRLVSILLEVDVNDPTLIFNVNDLRFIGLPILVIDFLNECDADELFIFSRCILNIELFENGDKKDYGLFKDSNGNIKTTVPLKKEASYHFIINVVNDRGYIKHYSPTNPDEVKVARDNSLIYVYRLPVKEIWNNTIGVKIS
;
A
#
# COMPACT_ATOMS: atom_id res chain seq x y z
N MET A 1 -4.37 -4.08 -12.59
CA MET A 1 -4.18 -4.94 -11.41
C MET A 1 -5.21 -4.52 -10.37
N ILE A 2 -6.20 -5.36 -10.11
CA ILE A 2 -7.20 -5.05 -9.07
C ILE A 2 -6.43 -5.00 -7.77
N THR A 3 -6.53 -3.89 -7.05
CA THR A 3 -5.84 -3.82 -5.79
C THR A 3 -6.66 -3.05 -4.77
N LYS A 4 -6.81 -3.65 -3.60
CA LYS A 4 -7.36 -2.99 -2.43
C LYS A 4 -6.21 -2.53 -1.56
N THR A 5 -6.28 -1.28 -1.13
CA THR A 5 -5.34 -0.74 -0.16
C THR A 5 -5.95 -0.74 1.24
N ALA A 6 -5.25 -1.30 2.22
CA ALA A 6 -5.64 -1.28 3.62
C ALA A 6 -4.46 -0.87 4.50
N VAL A 7 -4.76 -0.18 5.62
CA VAL A 7 -3.79 0.09 6.68
C VAL A 7 -4.10 -0.83 7.84
N ILE A 8 -3.06 -1.47 8.38
CA ILE A 8 -3.17 -2.32 9.56
C ILE A 8 -2.31 -1.71 10.65
N ASP A 9 -2.96 -1.33 11.74
CA ASP A 9 -2.34 -0.79 12.95
C ASP A 9 -2.02 -1.92 13.94
N GLY A 10 -1.16 -1.64 14.92
CA GLY A 10 -0.85 -2.58 16.00
C GLY A 10 0.36 -3.48 15.71
N LEU A 11 1.47 -2.90 15.27
CA LEU A 11 2.76 -3.59 15.28
C LEU A 11 3.26 -3.70 16.74
N GLU A 12 3.45 -4.94 17.23
CA GLU A 12 3.87 -5.22 18.61
C GLU A 12 5.25 -4.61 18.94
N HIS A 13 5.46 -4.21 20.22
CA HIS A 13 6.54 -3.37 20.77
C HIS A 13 7.99 -3.91 20.69
N THR A 14 8.26 -4.89 19.82
CA THR A 14 9.58 -5.52 19.62
C THR A 14 10.59 -4.65 18.86
N PHE A 15 10.22 -3.42 18.46
CA PHE A 15 11.03 -2.51 17.65
C PHE A 15 12.16 -1.83 18.43
N ILE A 16 11.90 -1.37 19.65
CA ILE A 16 12.81 -0.49 20.41
C ILE A 16 13.97 -1.27 21.03
N GLN A 17 13.70 -2.47 21.59
CA GLN A 17 14.72 -3.20 22.37
C GLN A 17 16.00 -3.55 21.57
N PRO A 18 15.93 -4.03 20.30
CA PRO A 18 17.13 -4.26 19.50
C PRO A 18 17.97 -2.98 19.28
N ILE A 19 17.31 -1.83 19.16
CA ILE A 19 17.95 -0.51 19.01
C ILE A 19 18.68 -0.16 20.31
N LEU A 20 18.00 -0.25 21.46
CA LEU A 20 18.59 0.04 22.77
C LEU A 20 19.80 -0.85 23.06
N ASN A 21 19.67 -2.17 22.84
CA ASN A 21 20.77 -3.13 23.03
C ASN A 21 21.99 -2.74 22.19
N LYS A 22 21.77 -2.36 20.93
CA LYS A 22 22.86 -1.98 20.03
C LYS A 22 23.52 -0.65 20.41
N VAL A 23 22.72 0.36 20.76
CA VAL A 23 23.23 1.66 21.21
C VAL A 23 24.04 1.49 22.50
N ARG A 24 23.51 0.72 23.46
CA ARG A 24 24.23 0.34 24.68
C ARG A 24 25.56 -0.33 24.37
N ASP A 25 25.59 -1.32 23.48
CA ASP A 25 26.83 -2.03 23.13
C ASP A 25 27.87 -1.11 22.50
N ASP A 26 27.44 -0.15 21.69
CA ASP A 26 28.33 0.83 21.09
C ASP A 26 28.84 1.86 22.12
N ILE A 27 28.00 2.32 23.05
CA ILE A 27 28.40 3.18 24.18
C ILE A 27 29.37 2.45 25.10
N SER A 28 29.08 1.20 25.45
CA SER A 28 29.95 0.37 26.28
C SER A 28 31.32 0.18 25.62
N ARG A 29 31.35 -0.10 24.31
CA ARG A 29 32.61 -0.31 23.57
C ARG A 29 33.42 0.97 23.35
N LYS A 30 32.77 2.12 23.17
CA LYS A 30 33.47 3.37 22.79
C LYS A 30 33.76 4.28 23.98
N ILE A 31 32.87 4.33 24.97
CA ILE A 31 32.95 5.26 26.11
C ILE A 31 33.35 4.52 27.38
N ILE A 32 32.60 3.47 27.75
CA ILE A 32 32.81 2.81 29.04
C ILE A 32 34.13 2.03 29.01
N GLN A 33 34.36 1.19 27.99
CA GLN A 33 35.57 0.39 27.78
C GLN A 33 36.05 -0.30 29.06
N ASP A 34 35.10 -0.91 29.76
CA ASP A 34 35.31 -1.65 30.98
C ASP A 34 34.75 -3.05 30.73
N ALA A 35 35.65 -4.03 30.59
CA ALA A 35 35.27 -5.40 30.24
C ALA A 35 34.46 -6.07 31.35
N ASP A 36 34.62 -5.59 32.59
CA ASP A 36 33.98 -6.13 33.79
C ASP A 36 32.67 -5.41 34.13
N ALA A 37 32.25 -4.43 33.31
CA ALA A 37 31.01 -3.69 33.56
C ALA A 37 29.77 -4.52 33.20
N PHE A 38 28.92 -4.79 34.19
CA PHE A 38 27.67 -5.51 34.00
C PHE A 38 26.57 -4.58 33.51
N ASN A 39 25.83 -5.02 32.50
CA ASN A 39 24.74 -4.24 31.93
C ASN A 39 23.42 -4.58 32.62
N HIS A 40 22.74 -3.57 33.17
CA HIS A 40 21.44 -3.74 33.79
C HIS A 40 20.39 -2.87 33.09
N ASN A 41 19.34 -3.51 32.57
CA ASN A 41 18.19 -2.82 32.01
C ASN A 41 17.15 -2.64 33.11
N ILE A 42 16.84 -1.40 33.50
CA ILE A 42 15.77 -1.09 34.49
C ILE A 42 14.40 -0.93 33.78
N GLY A 43 14.35 -1.05 32.45
CA GLY A 43 13.15 -0.81 31.65
C GLY A 43 11.99 -1.79 31.94
N ASN A 44 10.81 -1.22 32.15
CA ASN A 44 9.52 -1.90 32.30
C ASN A 44 9.04 -2.49 30.96
N TYR A 45 9.59 -3.61 30.51
CA TYR A 45 8.84 -4.44 29.57
C TYR A 45 8.10 -5.50 30.37
N GLU A 46 6.77 -5.38 30.40
CA GLU A 46 5.93 -6.50 30.81
C GLU A 46 6.30 -7.71 29.96
N ASN A 47 6.39 -8.89 30.58
CA ASN A 47 6.78 -10.14 29.94
C ASN A 47 5.79 -10.54 28.82
N GLU A 48 5.87 -9.93 27.64
CA GLU A 48 5.05 -10.23 26.47
C GLU A 48 5.51 -11.53 25.77
N GLY A 49 5.69 -12.63 26.52
CA GLY A 49 5.72 -14.03 26.02
C GLY A 49 6.65 -14.40 24.84
N VAL A 50 7.52 -13.51 24.37
CA VAL A 50 8.42 -13.69 23.23
C VAL A 50 9.76 -13.06 23.59
N GLU A 51 10.74 -13.89 23.92
CA GLU A 51 12.07 -13.44 24.31
C GLU A 51 12.94 -13.21 23.06
N LEU A 52 13.24 -11.95 22.79
CA LEU A 52 14.41 -11.58 21.99
C LEU A 52 15.45 -10.96 22.93
N GLY A 53 16.12 -11.83 23.70
CA GLY A 53 17.34 -11.48 24.45
C GLY A 53 17.20 -11.45 25.97
N ASP A 54 16.67 -12.51 26.57
CA ASP A 54 16.65 -12.63 28.03
C ASP A 54 18.06 -12.73 28.63
N ASN A 55 18.24 -11.96 29.70
CA ASN A 55 19.50 -11.65 30.34
C ASN A 55 20.19 -12.89 30.93
N VAL A 56 21.47 -13.04 30.61
CA VAL A 56 22.38 -13.95 31.30
C VAL A 56 22.70 -13.36 32.67
N TYR A 57 22.22 -14.01 33.73
CA TYR A 57 22.67 -13.77 35.10
C TYR A 57 24.00 -14.49 35.35
N ASP A 58 25.01 -13.79 35.85
CA ASP A 58 26.04 -14.43 36.67
C ASP A 58 26.47 -13.51 37.82
N ASN A 59 26.46 -14.07 39.03
CA ASN A 59 26.62 -13.39 40.32
C ASN A 59 28.10 -13.16 40.64
N THR A 60 28.71 -12.12 40.08
CA THR A 60 29.98 -11.60 40.63
C THR A 60 29.72 -10.36 41.47
N ILE A 61 29.83 -10.56 42.78
CA ILE A 61 29.68 -9.53 43.80
C ILE A 61 30.81 -8.50 43.61
N GLY A 62 30.47 -7.28 43.17
CA GLY A 62 31.34 -6.10 43.29
C GLY A 62 31.88 -5.44 42.00
N GLY A 63 31.46 -5.88 40.81
CA GLY A 63 31.87 -5.24 39.54
C GLY A 63 31.17 -3.89 39.27
N PRO A 64 31.72 -3.06 38.37
CA PRO A 64 31.04 -1.86 37.88
C PRO A 64 29.75 -2.22 37.14
N LEU A 65 28.74 -1.34 37.21
CA LEU A 65 27.40 -1.58 36.66
C LEU A 65 27.04 -0.45 35.70
N LEU A 66 26.48 -0.76 34.54
CA LEU A 66 25.92 0.19 33.59
C LEU A 66 24.40 0.02 33.56
N TYR A 67 23.70 1.00 34.12
CA TYR A 67 22.26 1.11 34.05
C TYR A 67 21.85 1.97 32.87
N TYR A 68 20.68 1.68 32.30
CA TYR A 68 20.03 2.60 31.38
C TYR A 68 18.52 2.60 31.54
N THR A 69 17.92 3.78 31.39
CA THR A 69 16.48 4.00 31.24
C THR A 69 16.24 4.72 29.91
N HIS A 70 15.02 4.65 29.39
CA HIS A 70 14.68 5.32 28.15
C HIS A 70 13.27 5.90 28.17
N GLU A 71 13.09 6.98 27.42
CA GLU A 71 11.82 7.63 27.13
C GLU A 71 11.68 7.78 25.62
N VAL A 72 10.49 7.51 25.09
CA VAL A 72 10.19 7.66 23.67
C VAL A 72 9.25 8.84 23.48
N THR A 73 9.69 9.81 22.70
CA THR A 73 8.89 10.98 22.32
C THR A 73 8.64 10.97 20.83
N GLU A 74 7.41 11.25 20.43
CA GLU A 74 7.02 11.35 19.03
C GLU A 74 7.43 12.72 18.47
N ASP A 75 8.02 12.74 17.27
CA ASP A 75 8.33 14.01 16.60
C ASP A 75 7.10 14.44 15.76
N GLU A 76 6.36 15.41 16.27
CA GLU A 76 5.17 15.98 15.60
C GLU A 76 5.53 16.72 14.30
N GLY A 77 6.78 17.18 14.14
CA GLY A 77 7.22 18.00 13.01
C GLY A 77 7.49 17.23 11.72
N MET A 78 7.62 15.90 11.79
CA MET A 78 8.03 15.05 10.66
C MET A 78 6.94 14.12 10.12
N GLN A 79 5.66 14.48 10.27
CA GLN A 79 4.57 13.78 9.58
C GLN A 79 4.49 14.23 8.11
N LEU A 80 5.48 13.83 7.29
CA LEU A 80 5.26 13.71 5.86
C LEU A 80 4.29 12.55 5.66
N GLY A 81 2.99 12.87 5.73
CA GLY A 81 1.91 11.92 5.56
C GLY A 81 2.07 11.18 4.23
N THR A 82 2.61 9.96 4.28
CA THR A 82 2.50 9.06 3.15
C THR A 82 1.03 8.74 3.05
N SER A 83 0.35 9.35 2.07
CA SER A 83 -1.02 8.97 1.71
C SER A 83 -1.07 7.45 1.61
N THR A 84 -2.06 6.84 2.26
CA THR A 84 -2.32 5.40 2.16
C THR A 84 -2.35 4.92 0.71
N TYR A 85 -2.78 5.77 -0.21
CA TYR A 85 -2.88 5.48 -1.64
C TYR A 85 -1.54 5.58 -2.39
N HIS A 86 -0.56 6.32 -1.85
CA HIS A 86 0.78 6.46 -2.42
C HIS A 86 1.86 6.32 -1.33
N PRO A 87 1.99 5.13 -0.72
CA PRO A 87 3.02 4.88 0.26
C PRO A 87 4.41 5.00 -0.39
N LEU A 88 5.15 6.05 -0.03
CA LEU A 88 6.51 6.31 -0.52
C LEU A 88 7.53 5.30 0.03
N ASN A 89 7.14 4.55 1.05
CA ASN A 89 8.00 3.58 1.72
C ASN A 89 8.29 2.37 0.82
N LYS A 90 9.46 1.76 1.05
CA LYS A 90 9.93 0.62 0.26
C LYS A 90 9.02 -0.59 0.45
N ILE A 91 8.80 -1.33 -0.63
CA ILE A 91 8.03 -2.58 -0.62
C ILE A 91 8.82 -3.66 0.09
N ILE A 92 8.25 -4.26 1.13
CA ILE A 92 8.86 -5.35 1.89
C ILE A 92 8.48 -6.73 1.35
N LEU A 93 7.24 -6.91 0.90
CA LEU A 93 6.76 -8.11 0.20
C LEU A 93 6.16 -7.68 -1.14
N LEU A 94 6.46 -8.40 -2.22
CA LEU A 94 5.90 -8.18 -3.55
C LEU A 94 5.69 -9.52 -4.26
N ASP A 95 4.44 -9.92 -4.43
CA ASP A 95 4.06 -10.94 -5.40
C ASP A 95 3.76 -10.21 -6.73
N LYS A 96 4.66 -10.41 -7.70
CA LYS A 96 4.53 -9.77 -9.01
C LYS A 96 3.37 -10.33 -9.84
N ASP A 97 2.97 -11.58 -9.57
CA ASP A 97 2.00 -12.28 -10.41
C ASP A 97 0.59 -11.73 -10.19
N ASN A 98 0.26 -11.42 -8.93
CA ASN A 98 -1.09 -11.00 -8.53
C ASN A 98 -1.15 -9.56 -8.00
N GLY A 99 0.00 -8.92 -7.79
CA GLY A 99 0.05 -7.53 -7.36
C GLY A 99 0.03 -7.28 -5.87
N PHE A 100 0.04 -8.34 -5.07
CA PHE A 100 0.16 -8.22 -3.64
C PHE A 100 1.47 -7.48 -3.32
N ASN A 101 1.37 -6.38 -2.60
CA ASN A 101 2.51 -5.75 -2.00
C ASN A 101 2.23 -5.20 -0.60
N LEU A 102 3.27 -5.25 0.22
CA LEU A 102 3.23 -4.83 1.62
C LEU A 102 4.30 -3.76 1.83
N ARG A 103 3.94 -2.67 2.50
CA ARG A 103 4.85 -1.55 2.82
C ARG A 103 4.65 -1.10 4.27
N PRO A 104 5.71 -0.92 5.06
CA PRO A 104 5.58 -0.30 6.37
C PRO A 104 5.33 1.21 6.23
N ASN A 105 4.51 1.74 7.13
CA ASN A 105 4.35 3.16 7.38
C ASN A 105 5.17 3.52 8.60
N TYR A 106 6.07 4.49 8.44
CA TYR A 106 6.98 4.89 9.51
C TYR A 106 6.58 6.21 10.13
N LYS A 107 6.84 6.34 11.43
CA LYS A 107 6.76 7.58 12.19
C LYS A 107 8.14 7.93 12.74
N ALA A 108 8.50 9.20 12.73
CA ALA A 108 9.73 9.66 13.38
C ALA A 108 9.52 9.67 14.90
N ILE A 109 10.43 9.01 15.62
CA ILE A 109 10.48 9.02 17.07
C ILE A 109 11.89 9.41 17.52
N THR A 110 11.97 10.05 18.67
CA THR A 110 13.22 10.30 19.38
C THR A 110 13.23 9.48 20.65
N ILE A 111 14.26 8.66 20.80
CA ILE A 111 14.51 7.84 21.98
C ILE A 111 15.56 8.57 22.80
N THR A 112 15.18 8.99 24.00
CA THR A 112 16.08 9.61 24.98
C THR A 112 16.51 8.53 25.96
N ILE A 113 17.80 8.23 26.02
CA ILE A 113 18.38 7.18 26.86
C ILE A 113 19.24 7.83 27.93
N THR A 114 18.96 7.56 29.19
CA THR A 114 19.79 8.00 30.31
C THR A 114 20.64 6.84 30.77
N PHE A 115 21.96 6.98 30.69
CA PHE A 115 22.93 6.00 31.16
C PHE A 115 23.47 6.40 32.52
N THR A 116 23.50 5.46 33.46
CA THR A 116 24.11 5.65 34.78
C THR A 116 25.17 4.56 34.98
N TYR A 117 26.44 4.95 34.90
CA TYR A 117 27.57 4.06 35.20
C TYR A 117 27.92 4.15 36.68
N LYS A 118 27.81 3.04 37.41
CA LYS A 118 28.11 2.92 38.84
C LYS A 118 29.36 2.09 39.08
N THR A 119 30.27 2.58 39.91
CA THR A 119 31.50 1.87 40.27
C THR A 119 31.94 2.20 41.69
N GLN A 120 32.57 1.26 42.40
CA GLN A 120 33.18 1.54 43.70
C GLN A 120 34.48 2.36 43.58
N SER A 121 35.05 2.45 42.38
CA SER A 121 36.34 3.10 42.12
C SER A 121 36.17 4.50 41.54
N LYS A 122 36.50 5.52 42.35
CA LYS A 122 36.55 6.93 41.90
C LYS A 122 37.40 7.12 40.64
N THR A 123 38.52 6.39 40.54
CA THR A 123 39.41 6.45 39.38
C THR A 123 38.76 5.93 38.11
N MET A 124 37.93 4.88 38.20
CA MET A 124 37.17 4.37 37.05
C MET A 124 36.10 5.36 36.62
N ALA A 125 35.37 5.95 37.57
CA ALA A 125 34.39 7.01 37.28
C ALA A 125 35.03 8.19 36.52
N HIS A 126 36.18 8.69 37.00
CA HIS A 126 36.93 9.74 36.29
C HIS A 126 37.42 9.30 34.91
N ARG A 127 37.80 8.04 34.73
CA ARG A 127 38.24 7.51 33.43
C ARG A 127 37.09 7.52 32.41
N VAL A 128 35.90 7.06 32.81
CA VAL A 128 34.71 7.10 31.95
C VAL A 128 34.35 8.54 31.60
N LEU A 129 34.33 9.46 32.58
CA LEU A 129 34.04 10.87 32.35
C LEU A 129 35.05 11.52 31.39
N ASN A 130 36.36 11.26 31.57
CA ASN A 130 37.40 11.81 30.70
C ASN A 130 37.29 11.26 29.27
N ARG A 131 36.95 9.98 29.11
CA ARG A 131 36.68 9.38 27.78
C ARG A 131 35.47 10.02 27.12
N LEU A 132 34.41 10.27 27.88
CA LEU A 132 33.22 10.97 27.38
C LEU A 132 33.58 12.39 26.90
N LYS A 133 34.34 13.16 27.69
CA LYS A 133 34.88 14.49 27.29
C LYS A 133 35.73 14.40 26.02
N THR A 134 36.67 13.46 25.98
CA THR A 134 37.55 13.26 24.82
C THR A 134 36.76 12.88 23.56
N TYR A 135 35.76 12.01 23.71
CA TYR A 135 34.91 11.61 22.59
C TYR A 135 34.09 12.80 22.08
N TYR A 136 33.52 13.58 23.00
CA TYR A 136 32.76 14.78 22.70
C TYR A 136 33.59 15.82 21.93
N ASP A 137 34.81 16.12 22.38
CA ASP A 137 35.71 17.09 21.74
C ASP A 137 36.10 16.66 20.31
N ASN A 138 36.28 15.35 20.09
CA ASN A 138 36.73 14.82 18.80
C ASN A 138 35.60 14.58 17.79
N SER A 139 34.41 14.17 18.25
CA SER A 139 33.31 13.72 17.38
C SER A 139 32.25 14.78 17.11
N GLY A 140 32.34 15.93 17.79
CA GLY A 140 31.33 16.97 17.69
C GLY A 140 29.96 16.43 18.09
N TYR A 141 29.86 15.87 19.30
CA TYR A 141 28.59 15.47 19.95
C TYR A 141 27.88 14.25 19.32
N THR A 142 28.40 13.68 18.23
CA THR A 142 27.65 12.69 17.46
C THR A 142 28.32 11.32 17.48
N MET A 143 27.51 10.27 17.59
CA MET A 143 27.97 8.91 17.38
C MET A 143 27.06 8.20 16.37
N ALA A 144 27.68 7.71 15.29
CA ALA A 144 27.00 6.91 14.29
C ALA A 144 26.79 5.47 14.79
N HIS A 145 25.58 4.96 14.60
CA HIS A 145 25.14 3.62 14.90
C HIS A 145 24.55 2.94 13.66
N ASN A 146 24.71 1.61 13.62
CA ASN A 146 23.95 0.73 12.74
C ASN A 146 23.03 -0.10 13.63
N VAL A 147 21.77 0.31 13.73
CA VAL A 147 20.81 -0.24 14.70
C VAL A 147 19.87 -1.25 14.02
N PRO A 148 19.93 -2.53 14.42
CA PRO A 148 18.99 -3.52 13.93
C PRO A 148 17.61 -3.22 14.51
N TYR A 149 16.58 -3.56 13.76
CA TYR A 149 15.20 -3.52 14.24
C TYR A 149 14.43 -4.72 13.70
N SER A 150 13.39 -5.10 14.41
CA SER A 150 12.51 -6.17 14.00
C SER A 150 11.09 -5.95 14.48
N TYR A 151 10.12 -6.46 13.71
CA TYR A 151 8.72 -6.53 14.13
C TYR A 151 8.04 -7.76 13.55
N LEU A 152 7.03 -8.24 14.25
CA LEU A 152 6.22 -9.38 13.84
C LEU A 152 5.24 -8.98 12.74
N LEU A 153 5.04 -9.86 11.76
CA LEU A 153 3.96 -9.67 10.80
C LEU A 153 2.61 -9.96 11.49
N PRO A 154 1.64 -9.04 11.43
CA PRO A 154 0.31 -9.25 12.01
C PRO A 154 -0.38 -10.51 11.47
N ASN A 155 -1.12 -11.23 12.34
CA ASN A 155 -1.78 -12.50 11.96
C ASN A 155 -2.77 -12.34 10.79
N ASN A 156 -3.48 -11.20 10.72
CA ASN A 156 -4.37 -10.89 9.61
C ASN A 156 -3.63 -10.80 8.26
N ILE A 157 -2.40 -10.30 8.23
CA ILE A 157 -1.55 -10.34 7.03
C ILE A 157 -1.21 -11.78 6.66
N LEU A 158 -0.84 -12.59 7.65
CA LEU A 158 -0.49 -14.00 7.41
C LEU A 158 -1.69 -14.79 6.87
N SER A 159 -2.89 -14.56 7.40
CA SER A 159 -4.12 -15.13 6.88
C SER A 159 -4.41 -14.67 5.45
N LEU A 160 -4.31 -13.38 5.16
CA LEU A 160 -4.50 -12.85 3.81
C LEU A 160 -3.52 -13.47 2.80
N ILE A 161 -2.24 -13.53 3.14
CA ILE A 161 -1.22 -14.14 2.28
C ILE A 161 -1.51 -15.63 2.07
N ASN A 162 -1.96 -16.34 3.12
CA ASN A 162 -2.31 -17.74 3.01
C ASN A 162 -3.52 -17.99 2.09
N ASP A 163 -4.52 -17.12 2.14
CA ASP A 163 -5.69 -17.22 1.27
C ASP A 163 -5.30 -16.94 -0.18
N ILE A 164 -4.50 -15.90 -0.43
CA ILE A 164 -3.94 -15.62 -1.76
C ILE A 164 -3.14 -16.82 -2.28
N LYS A 165 -2.24 -17.39 -1.46
CA LYS A 165 -1.44 -18.56 -1.81
C LYS A 165 -2.32 -19.76 -2.16
N SER A 166 -3.34 -20.00 -1.35
CA SER A 166 -4.27 -21.12 -1.54
C SER A 166 -5.05 -20.97 -2.85
N LEU A 167 -5.46 -19.75 -3.22
CA LEU A 167 -6.10 -19.48 -4.50
C LEU A 167 -5.15 -19.60 -5.70
N LYS A 168 -3.85 -19.38 -5.51
CA LYS A 168 -2.82 -19.67 -6.53
C LYS A 168 -2.65 -21.17 -6.80
N ASP A 169 -3.25 -22.04 -5.99
CA ASP A 169 -3.01 -23.48 -5.96
C ASP A 169 -1.50 -23.81 -5.78
N ASP A 170 -0.78 -22.97 -5.03
CA ASP A 170 0.65 -23.16 -4.74
C ASP A 170 0.84 -24.12 -3.56
N ALA A 171 1.50 -25.25 -3.83
CA ALA A 171 1.80 -26.30 -2.84
C ALA A 171 2.87 -25.89 -1.82
N MET A 172 3.54 -24.76 -2.02
CA MET A 172 4.60 -24.28 -1.14
C MET A 172 4.07 -24.01 0.28
N GLU A 173 4.84 -24.36 1.31
CA GLU A 173 4.51 -23.96 2.69
C GLU A 173 4.45 -22.43 2.83
N LEU A 174 3.57 -21.92 3.70
CA LEU A 174 3.32 -20.47 3.83
C LEU A 174 4.61 -19.67 4.07
N ASN A 175 5.50 -20.15 4.94
CA ASN A 175 6.75 -19.46 5.24
C ASN A 175 7.70 -19.41 4.03
N ASN A 176 7.75 -20.48 3.24
CA ASN A 176 8.56 -20.53 2.02
C ASN A 176 7.98 -19.60 0.94
N TYR A 177 6.65 -19.52 0.84
CA TYR A 177 5.97 -18.60 -0.06
C TYR A 177 6.20 -17.14 0.33
N ILE A 178 6.07 -16.80 1.62
CA ILE A 178 6.40 -15.46 2.12
C ILE A 178 7.87 -15.12 1.82
N ALA A 179 8.79 -16.06 2.01
CA ALA A 179 10.19 -15.86 1.68
C ALA A 179 10.44 -15.65 0.18
N SER A 180 9.67 -16.29 -0.70
CA SER A 180 9.82 -16.16 -2.16
C SER A 180 9.35 -14.79 -2.69
N ILE A 181 8.34 -14.20 -2.05
CA ILE A 181 7.83 -12.86 -2.41
C ILE A 181 8.51 -11.72 -1.64
N SER A 182 9.38 -12.04 -0.68
CA SER A 182 10.07 -11.03 0.12
C SER A 182 11.16 -10.29 -0.66
N LYS A 183 11.27 -8.98 -0.45
CA LYS A 183 12.38 -8.16 -0.97
C LYS A 183 13.55 -8.03 0.01
N PHE A 184 13.32 -8.38 1.26
CA PHE A 184 14.32 -8.33 2.32
C PHE A 184 14.44 -9.68 3.01
N LYS A 185 15.48 -9.83 3.82
CA LYS A 185 15.63 -11.05 4.62
C LYS A 185 14.51 -11.10 5.66
N LEU A 186 13.75 -12.18 5.64
CA LEU A 186 12.82 -12.53 6.71
C LEU A 186 13.47 -13.59 7.57
N ASP A 187 13.32 -13.43 8.88
CA ASP A 187 13.69 -14.46 9.83
C ASP A 187 12.42 -15.04 10.47
N LEU A 188 12.54 -16.22 11.08
CA LEU A 188 11.46 -16.86 11.82
C LEU A 188 11.78 -16.75 13.31
N THR A 189 10.85 -16.24 14.11
CA THR A 189 10.93 -16.31 15.58
C THR A 189 10.03 -17.42 16.11
N ILE A 190 10.37 -17.96 17.27
CA ILE A 190 9.62 -19.01 17.93
C ILE A 190 8.89 -18.35 19.12
N LYS A 191 7.58 -18.52 19.20
CA LYS A 191 6.81 -18.07 20.37
C LYS A 191 7.13 -18.99 21.56
N ARG A 192 7.31 -18.44 22.76
CA ARG A 192 7.66 -19.22 23.96
C ARG A 192 6.64 -20.36 24.18
N ASN A 193 7.14 -21.55 24.46
CA ASN A 193 6.36 -22.79 24.63
C ASN A 193 5.54 -23.25 23.42
N SER A 194 5.90 -22.80 22.21
CA SER A 194 5.24 -23.24 20.98
C SER A 194 6.28 -23.59 19.92
N ASN A 195 5.98 -24.60 19.09
CA ASN A 195 6.73 -24.87 17.86
C ASN A 195 6.28 -23.95 16.71
N TYR A 196 5.34 -23.03 16.97
CA TYR A 196 4.84 -22.10 15.98
C TYR A 196 5.90 -21.05 15.66
N LYS A 197 6.31 -21.03 14.39
CA LYS A 197 7.26 -20.06 13.84
C LYS A 197 6.49 -18.89 13.25
N VAL A 198 6.74 -17.68 13.75
CA VAL A 198 6.15 -16.45 13.24
C VAL A 198 7.17 -15.74 12.36
N PRO A 199 6.82 -15.34 11.13
CA PRO A 199 7.71 -14.54 10.30
C PRO A 199 7.91 -13.15 10.90
N VAL A 200 9.19 -12.77 11.00
CA VAL A 200 9.66 -11.50 11.54
C VAL A 200 10.35 -10.74 10.43
N PHE A 201 9.93 -9.50 10.23
CA PHE A 201 10.70 -8.59 9.41
C PHE A 201 11.91 -8.11 10.20
N ARG A 202 13.12 -8.25 9.62
CA ARG A 202 14.35 -7.70 10.19
C ARG A 202 14.96 -6.68 9.25
N GLY A 203 15.23 -5.50 9.80
CA GLY A 203 15.92 -4.44 9.10
C GLY A 203 17.11 -3.92 9.89
N ASN A 204 17.87 -3.03 9.26
CA ASN A 204 18.95 -2.32 9.90
C ASN A 204 18.90 -0.86 9.45
N PHE A 205 18.85 0.07 10.41
CA PHE A 205 19.06 1.48 10.11
C PHE A 205 20.56 1.75 10.16
N ASN A 206 21.14 2.13 9.02
CA ASN A 206 22.54 2.48 8.93
C ASN A 206 22.74 3.98 9.14
N ASN A 207 23.88 4.36 9.71
CA ASN A 207 24.28 5.75 9.92
C ASN A 207 23.23 6.58 10.69
N ILE A 208 22.61 5.98 11.71
CA ILE A 208 21.81 6.75 12.64
C ILE A 208 22.75 7.45 13.60
N PHE A 209 22.69 8.78 13.62
CA PHE A 209 23.46 9.59 14.55
C PHE A 209 22.67 9.77 15.83
N GLY A 210 23.26 9.36 16.95
CA GLY A 210 22.79 9.82 18.25
C GLY A 210 23.65 10.97 18.76
N LEU A 211 23.08 11.72 19.69
CA LEU A 211 23.57 12.99 20.20
C LEU A 211 23.63 12.93 21.71
N PHE A 212 24.76 13.34 22.29
CA PHE A 212 24.82 13.58 23.73
C PHE A 212 24.06 14.86 24.06
N GLU A 213 23.05 14.75 24.92
CA GLU A 213 22.31 15.91 25.42
C GLU A 213 23.03 16.55 26.61
N SER A 214 23.64 15.72 27.46
CA SER A 214 24.47 16.19 28.57
C SER A 214 25.79 16.74 28.05
N ILE A 215 26.14 17.96 28.45
CA ILE A 215 27.46 18.55 28.22
C ILE A 215 28.45 17.88 29.19
N PRO A 216 29.51 17.20 28.72
CA PRO A 216 30.38 16.43 29.61
C PRO A 216 31.11 17.22 30.68
N ASN A 217 31.27 18.53 30.50
CA ASN A 217 31.84 19.41 31.52
C ASN A 217 30.90 19.68 32.69
N ASP A 218 29.59 19.50 32.48
CA ASP A 218 28.54 19.70 33.48
C ASP A 218 28.14 18.37 34.17
N ILE A 219 28.75 17.25 33.75
CA ILE A 219 28.54 15.95 34.38
C ILE A 219 29.40 15.84 35.63
N ASP A 220 28.74 15.69 36.77
CA ASP A 220 29.36 15.42 38.05
C ASP A 220 29.51 13.93 38.33
N ILE A 221 30.51 13.59 39.14
CA ILE A 221 30.64 12.25 39.73
C ILE A 221 29.97 12.30 41.11
N VAL A 222 28.81 11.66 41.23
CA VAL A 222 28.03 11.64 42.47
C VAL A 222 28.44 10.45 43.32
N LYS A 223 28.78 10.65 44.59
CA LYS A 223 29.03 9.54 45.53
C LYS A 223 27.71 9.14 46.19
N GLN A 224 27.25 7.91 45.97
CA GLN A 224 26.02 7.37 46.57
C GLN A 224 26.34 6.45 47.76
N ASP A 225 25.67 6.68 48.90
CA ASP A 225 25.67 5.84 50.12
C ASP A 225 27.06 5.34 50.58
N ASP A 226 28.07 6.21 50.43
CA ASP A 226 29.49 5.97 50.73
C ASP A 226 30.21 4.83 49.98
N ALA A 227 29.50 4.03 49.17
CA ALA A 227 30.03 2.83 48.53
C ALA A 227 30.28 2.97 47.02
N TYR A 228 29.51 3.81 46.31
CA TYR A 228 29.57 3.89 44.85
C TYR A 228 29.75 5.32 44.34
N PHE A 229 30.34 5.42 43.16
CA PHE A 229 30.47 6.63 42.35
C PHE A 229 29.68 6.44 41.06
N ASP A 230 28.81 7.40 40.78
CA ASP A 230 27.90 7.39 39.64
C ASP A 230 28.31 8.46 38.63
N VAL A 231 28.31 8.08 37.35
CA VAL A 231 28.44 8.98 36.20
C VAL A 231 27.18 8.85 35.38
N GLU A 232 26.40 9.91 35.31
CA GLU A 232 25.12 9.93 34.58
C GLU A 232 25.19 10.85 33.36
N PHE A 233 24.66 10.38 32.24
CA PHE A 233 24.55 11.19 31.02
C PHE A 233 23.37 10.76 30.15
N THR A 234 22.82 11.71 29.42
CA THR A 234 21.68 11.53 28.52
C THR A 234 22.12 11.53 27.06
N TYR A 235 21.56 10.61 26.30
CA TYR A 235 21.87 10.33 24.91
C TYR A 235 20.58 10.20 24.09
N LYS A 236 20.45 10.97 23.02
CA LYS A 236 19.27 10.98 22.15
C LYS A 236 19.56 10.32 20.82
N ILE A 237 18.63 9.52 20.32
CA ILE A 237 18.69 8.93 18.99
C ILE A 237 17.33 9.07 18.30
N SER A 238 17.33 9.59 17.08
CA SER A 238 16.10 9.72 16.28
C SER A 238 16.03 8.60 15.25
N VAL A 239 14.94 7.84 15.26
CA VAL A 239 14.72 6.69 14.37
C VAL A 239 13.31 6.74 13.77
N LYS A 240 13.06 5.85 12.81
CA LYS A 240 11.76 5.70 12.15
C LYS A 240 11.09 4.42 12.62
N GLU A 241 10.09 4.53 13.47
CA GLU A 241 9.31 3.41 13.99
C GLU A 241 8.22 3.00 12.98
N PRO A 242 8.11 1.72 12.61
CA PRO A 242 6.98 1.25 11.81
C PRO A 242 5.73 1.22 12.71
N ILE A 243 4.73 2.05 12.38
CA ILE A 243 3.48 2.16 13.17
C ILE A 243 2.34 1.33 12.58
N SER A 244 2.35 1.16 11.26
CA SER A 244 1.31 0.43 10.54
C SER A 244 1.84 -0.16 9.24
N LEU A 245 1.08 -1.07 8.64
CA LEU A 245 1.40 -1.66 7.34
C LEU A 245 0.35 -1.25 6.30
N SER A 246 0.81 -0.64 5.21
CA SER A 246 0.02 -0.46 4.00
C SER A 246 0.09 -1.73 3.15
N VAL A 247 -1.06 -2.33 2.90
CA VAL A 247 -1.23 -3.55 2.12
C VAL A 247 -1.97 -3.21 0.86
N GLN A 248 -1.44 -3.60 -0.28
CA GLN A 248 -2.12 -3.56 -1.55
C GLN A 248 -2.31 -5.01 -2.01
N TYR A 249 -3.54 -5.48 -2.22
CA TYR A 249 -3.80 -6.90 -2.54
C TYR A 249 -4.91 -7.10 -3.57
N PRO A 250 -4.86 -8.17 -4.38
CA PRO A 250 -5.89 -8.46 -5.38
C PRO A 250 -7.21 -8.88 -4.74
N VAL A 251 -8.34 -8.50 -5.33
CA VAL A 251 -9.66 -9.01 -4.88
C VAL A 251 -9.98 -10.38 -5.51
N MET A 252 -9.29 -10.75 -6.58
CA MET A 252 -9.39 -12.04 -7.27
C MET A 252 -8.00 -12.59 -7.60
N VAL A 253 -7.82 -13.88 -7.39
CA VAL A 253 -6.58 -14.61 -7.68
C VAL A 253 -6.93 -15.86 -8.48
N ASN A 254 -6.29 -16.07 -9.63
CA ASN A 254 -6.60 -17.18 -10.55
C ASN A 254 -8.09 -17.30 -10.83
N ASN A 255 -8.74 -16.16 -11.08
CA ASN A 255 -10.16 -16.06 -11.36
C ASN A 255 -11.10 -16.50 -10.22
N LYS A 256 -10.58 -16.64 -8.99
CA LYS A 256 -11.36 -16.94 -7.79
C LYS A 256 -11.37 -15.71 -6.90
N ALA A 257 -12.54 -15.30 -6.42
CA ALA A 257 -12.67 -14.21 -5.45
C ALA A 257 -11.98 -14.58 -4.13
N LEU A 258 -11.36 -13.59 -3.47
CA LEU A 258 -10.92 -13.76 -2.09
C LEU A 258 -12.11 -14.02 -1.16
N PRO A 259 -11.90 -14.69 -0.01
CA PRO A 259 -12.91 -14.79 1.03
C PRO A 259 -13.52 -13.45 1.42
N ASP A 260 -14.82 -13.45 1.73
CA ASP A 260 -15.61 -12.25 2.05
C ASP A 260 -15.01 -11.41 3.20
N ILE A 261 -14.22 -12.01 4.09
CA ILE A 261 -13.51 -11.28 5.16
C ILE A 261 -12.53 -10.22 4.61
N TRP A 262 -12.00 -10.42 3.40
CA TRP A 262 -11.09 -9.49 2.73
C TRP A 262 -11.81 -8.54 1.77
N ILE A 263 -13.04 -8.87 1.39
CA ILE A 263 -13.86 -8.07 0.50
C ILE A 263 -14.76 -7.18 1.37
N PRO A 264 -14.78 -5.84 1.18
CA PRO A 264 -15.66 -5.02 1.98
C PRO A 264 -17.12 -5.38 1.70
N THR A 265 -17.84 -5.83 2.72
CA THR A 265 -19.28 -6.15 2.63
C THR A 265 -20.15 -4.90 2.48
N LYS A 266 -19.62 -3.71 2.75
CA LYS A 266 -20.34 -2.44 2.61
C LYS A 266 -20.12 -1.83 1.22
N PHE A 267 -21.21 -1.70 0.47
CA PHE A 267 -21.35 -0.75 -0.64
C PHE A 267 -20.92 0.65 -0.16
N ILE A 268 -19.69 1.08 -0.44
CA ILE A 268 -19.27 2.47 -0.17
C ILE A 268 -19.89 3.44 -1.20
N GLY A 269 -20.40 2.92 -2.31
CA GLY A 269 -21.27 3.66 -3.22
C GLY A 269 -22.70 3.75 -2.67
N LYS A 270 -22.96 4.65 -1.71
CA LYS A 270 -24.30 5.23 -1.63
C LYS A 270 -24.46 5.98 -2.95
N ALA A 271 -25.21 5.41 -3.90
CA ALA A 271 -25.53 6.08 -5.15
C ALA A 271 -25.96 7.51 -4.82
N ILE A 272 -25.17 8.49 -5.25
CA ILE A 272 -25.47 9.90 -5.02
C ILE A 272 -26.73 10.19 -5.85
N GLY A 273 -27.88 10.07 -5.20
CA GLY A 273 -29.20 10.44 -5.68
C GLY A 273 -29.70 9.62 -6.86
N ASN A 274 -30.55 8.62 -6.56
CA ASN A 274 -31.76 8.19 -7.28
C ASN A 274 -31.93 6.66 -7.19
N ALA A 275 -33.17 6.20 -7.44
CA ALA A 275 -33.69 4.86 -7.18
C ALA A 275 -32.66 3.74 -7.33
N GLU A 276 -32.66 2.86 -6.33
CA GLU A 276 -31.76 1.73 -6.13
C GLU A 276 -31.30 1.09 -7.45
N ASN A 277 -29.98 1.09 -7.69
CA ASN A 277 -29.27 0.34 -8.74
C ASN A 277 -29.24 0.93 -10.17
N VAL A 278 -29.50 2.22 -10.40
CA VAL A 278 -29.30 2.82 -11.74
C VAL A 278 -28.02 3.66 -11.80
N ILE A 279 -27.13 3.37 -12.75
CA ILE A 279 -25.94 4.17 -13.03
C ILE A 279 -26.37 5.54 -13.56
N ASN A 280 -26.12 6.60 -12.79
CA ASN A 280 -26.43 7.97 -13.23
C ASN A 280 -25.32 8.51 -14.13
N ILE A 281 -25.38 8.12 -15.41
CA ILE A 281 -24.47 8.54 -16.47
C ILE A 281 -24.39 10.08 -16.57
N ASN A 282 -25.51 10.78 -16.37
CA ASN A 282 -25.56 12.25 -16.41
C ASN A 282 -24.70 12.90 -15.32
N ASN A 283 -24.65 12.32 -14.11
CA ASN A 283 -23.79 12.83 -13.04
C ASN A 283 -22.30 12.63 -13.38
N ILE A 284 -21.94 11.47 -13.96
CA ILE A 284 -20.56 11.18 -14.38
C ILE A 284 -20.11 12.21 -15.42
N ILE A 285 -20.94 12.41 -16.43
CA ILE A 285 -20.70 13.36 -17.51
C ILE A 285 -20.68 14.81 -16.99
N GLY A 286 -21.66 15.21 -16.16
CA GLY A 286 -21.75 16.59 -15.66
C GLY A 286 -20.60 16.95 -14.72
N ASN A 287 -20.09 15.98 -13.96
CA ASN A 287 -18.91 16.17 -13.10
C ASN A 287 -17.60 16.17 -13.90
N TYR A 288 -17.59 15.62 -15.12
CA TYR A 288 -16.42 15.60 -15.97
C TYR A 288 -15.94 17.02 -16.35
N GLU A 289 -16.85 17.98 -16.47
CA GLU A 289 -16.49 19.38 -16.76
C GLU A 289 -15.93 20.14 -15.54
N SER A 290 -16.32 19.73 -14.32
CA SER A 290 -15.95 20.42 -13.08
C SER A 290 -14.68 19.86 -12.41
N LEU A 291 -14.36 18.58 -12.65
CA LEU A 291 -13.20 17.90 -12.08
C LEU A 291 -12.05 17.89 -13.10
N LYS A 292 -11.09 18.81 -12.98
CA LYS A 292 -9.90 18.82 -13.86
C LYS A 292 -9.03 17.56 -13.78
N ASP A 293 -9.20 16.72 -12.75
CA ASP A 293 -8.55 15.41 -12.59
C ASP A 293 -9.58 14.27 -12.83
N ASN A 294 -9.87 14.06 -14.11
CA ASN A 294 -10.99 13.27 -14.65
C ASN A 294 -10.83 11.74 -14.61
N SER A 295 -9.81 11.18 -13.96
CA SER A 295 -9.60 9.72 -13.94
C SER A 295 -10.47 8.95 -12.94
N LEU A 296 -11.22 9.65 -12.06
CA LEU A 296 -11.90 9.04 -10.91
C LEU A 296 -13.42 8.85 -11.07
N ALA A 297 -14.05 9.43 -12.08
CA ALA A 297 -15.51 9.43 -12.24
C ALA A 297 -16.02 8.22 -13.05
N MET A 298 -15.64 7.00 -12.69
CA MET A 298 -16.10 5.76 -13.34
C MET A 298 -16.86 4.89 -12.34
N VAL A 299 -17.92 4.22 -12.80
CA VAL A 299 -18.58 3.19 -11.98
C VAL A 299 -17.76 1.91 -12.04
N HIS A 300 -17.44 1.35 -10.88
CA HIS A 300 -16.76 0.07 -10.77
C HIS A 300 -17.77 -1.04 -10.47
N VAL A 301 -17.64 -2.14 -11.18
CA VAL A 301 -18.39 -3.37 -10.95
C VAL A 301 -17.37 -4.50 -10.75
N PRO A 302 -17.19 -5.00 -9.52
CA PRO A 302 -17.87 -4.61 -8.30
C PRO A 302 -17.41 -3.24 -7.76
N THR A 303 -18.22 -2.61 -6.91
CA THR A 303 -17.97 -1.23 -6.42
C THR A 303 -16.72 -1.07 -5.54
N TYR A 304 -16.19 -2.17 -5.03
CA TYR A 304 -14.94 -2.20 -4.24
C TYR A 304 -13.68 -2.38 -5.10
N ASP A 305 -13.83 -2.59 -6.39
CA ASP A 305 -12.72 -2.58 -7.32
C ASP A 305 -12.20 -1.15 -7.50
N ASN A 306 -10.90 -0.96 -7.31
CA ASN A 306 -10.22 0.33 -7.45
C ASN A 306 -9.35 0.36 -8.72
N PHE A 307 -9.69 -0.42 -9.73
CA PHE A 307 -8.93 -0.43 -10.97
C PHE A 307 -9.06 0.90 -11.71
N TYR A 308 -7.91 1.50 -12.04
CA TYR A 308 -7.84 2.65 -12.91
C TYR A 308 -6.75 2.43 -13.97
N PRO A 309 -7.07 2.61 -15.26
CA PRO A 309 -6.07 2.51 -16.31
C PRO A 309 -5.04 3.64 -16.16
N LEU A 310 -3.76 3.28 -16.07
CA LEU A 310 -2.66 4.21 -15.76
C LEU A 310 -2.38 5.23 -16.88
N ARG A 311 -2.92 5.02 -18.08
CA ARG A 311 -2.76 5.97 -19.18
C ARG A 311 -3.82 7.05 -19.11
N TYR A 312 -3.37 8.28 -18.92
CA TYR A 312 -4.18 9.47 -19.16
C TYR A 312 -4.57 9.48 -20.63
N ASP A 313 -5.87 9.35 -20.90
CA ASP A 313 -6.39 9.82 -22.17
C ASP A 313 -6.34 11.37 -22.13
N ASN A 314 -6.18 12.00 -23.30
CA ASN A 314 -6.09 13.46 -23.39
C ASN A 314 -7.49 14.12 -23.26
N GLY A 315 -8.40 13.50 -22.51
CA GLY A 315 -9.80 13.88 -22.40
C GLY A 315 -10.67 13.44 -23.58
N THR A 316 -10.17 12.56 -24.44
CA THR A 316 -10.87 12.06 -25.62
C THR A 316 -11.87 10.96 -25.28
N LEU A 317 -11.73 10.31 -24.12
CA LEU A 317 -12.62 9.27 -23.63
C LEU A 317 -13.14 9.66 -22.24
N ILE A 318 -14.45 9.52 -22.05
CA ILE A 318 -15.08 9.56 -20.73
C ILE A 318 -15.35 8.11 -20.35
N ARG A 319 -14.73 7.63 -19.27
CA ARG A 319 -14.89 6.26 -18.79
C ARG A 319 -16.19 6.15 -18.00
N LEU A 320 -17.15 5.35 -18.48
CA LEU A 320 -18.44 5.21 -17.82
C LEU A 320 -18.40 4.12 -16.76
N VAL A 321 -17.99 2.91 -17.16
CA VAL A 321 -18.05 1.71 -16.32
C VAL A 321 -16.79 0.87 -16.53
N SER A 322 -16.22 0.38 -15.43
CA SER A 322 -15.24 -0.71 -15.40
C SER A 322 -15.87 -1.94 -14.79
N ILE A 323 -15.81 -3.05 -15.52
CA ILE A 323 -16.34 -4.34 -15.10
C ILE A 323 -15.17 -5.29 -14.93
N LEU A 324 -14.98 -5.78 -13.72
CA LEU A 324 -14.09 -6.88 -13.41
C LEU A 324 -14.69 -8.19 -13.95
N LEU A 325 -13.93 -8.89 -14.79
CA LEU A 325 -14.38 -10.10 -15.45
C LEU A 325 -13.93 -11.37 -14.72
N GLU A 326 -14.80 -12.37 -14.75
CA GLU A 326 -14.48 -13.76 -14.44
C GLU A 326 -14.34 -14.56 -15.76
N VAL A 327 -13.22 -15.24 -15.96
CA VAL A 327 -12.96 -16.07 -17.15
C VAL A 327 -13.65 -17.43 -17.04
N ASP A 328 -14.57 -17.76 -17.95
CA ASP A 328 -15.12 -19.12 -18.01
C ASP A 328 -14.04 -20.10 -18.50
N VAL A 329 -13.72 -21.11 -17.68
CA VAL A 329 -12.71 -22.13 -18.00
C VAL A 329 -13.16 -23.02 -19.17
N ASN A 330 -14.47 -23.15 -19.40
CA ASN A 330 -15.03 -23.96 -20.48
C ASN A 330 -15.12 -23.20 -21.81
N ASP A 331 -15.28 -21.87 -21.76
CA ASP A 331 -15.21 -20.98 -22.91
C ASP A 331 -14.34 -19.75 -22.56
N PRO A 332 -12.99 -19.90 -22.57
CA PRO A 332 -12.08 -18.82 -22.20
C PRO A 332 -12.08 -17.66 -23.19
N THR A 333 -12.87 -17.73 -24.26
CA THR A 333 -13.02 -16.64 -25.23
C THR A 333 -14.20 -15.73 -24.90
N LEU A 334 -15.18 -16.22 -24.13
CA LEU A 334 -16.38 -15.49 -23.76
C LEU A 334 -16.07 -14.47 -22.67
N ILE A 335 -16.51 -13.22 -22.89
CA ILE A 335 -16.42 -12.15 -21.90
C ILE A 335 -17.76 -12.01 -21.16
N PHE A 336 -18.83 -11.64 -21.85
CA PHE A 336 -20.20 -11.61 -21.33
C PHE A 336 -21.22 -11.40 -22.47
N ASN A 337 -22.51 -11.53 -22.17
CA ASN A 337 -23.59 -11.12 -23.09
C ASN A 337 -24.02 -9.67 -22.81
N VAL A 338 -24.14 -8.83 -23.85
CA VAL A 338 -24.52 -7.41 -23.72
C VAL A 338 -25.81 -7.22 -22.91
N ASN A 339 -26.76 -8.15 -23.00
CA ASN A 339 -28.01 -8.07 -22.26
C ASN A 339 -27.85 -8.24 -20.75
N ASP A 340 -26.75 -8.83 -20.28
CA ASP A 340 -26.45 -8.98 -18.85
C ASP A 340 -26.06 -7.64 -18.21
N LEU A 341 -25.69 -6.63 -19.00
CA LEU A 341 -25.38 -5.29 -18.51
C LEU A 341 -26.58 -4.60 -17.84
N ARG A 342 -27.80 -5.09 -18.04
CA ARG A 342 -28.99 -4.62 -17.30
C ARG A 342 -28.90 -4.91 -15.81
N PHE A 343 -28.25 -6.01 -15.43
CA PHE A 343 -28.14 -6.44 -14.04
C PHE A 343 -27.16 -5.59 -13.23
N ILE A 344 -26.24 -4.90 -13.91
CA ILE A 344 -25.30 -3.95 -13.30
C ILE A 344 -25.85 -2.51 -13.30
N GLY A 345 -27.11 -2.32 -13.73
CA GLY A 345 -27.76 -1.02 -13.72
C GLY A 345 -27.46 -0.11 -14.90
N LEU A 346 -26.94 -0.66 -16.00
CA LEU A 346 -26.73 0.12 -17.23
C LEU A 346 -28.10 0.44 -17.87
N PRO A 347 -28.34 1.70 -18.30
CA PRO A 347 -29.63 2.06 -18.89
C PRO A 347 -29.95 1.25 -20.15
N ILE A 348 -31.22 0.87 -20.31
CA ILE A 348 -31.67 0.04 -21.45
C ILE A 348 -31.30 0.64 -22.81
N LEU A 349 -31.37 1.98 -22.95
CA LEU A 349 -30.98 2.66 -24.19
C LEU A 349 -29.50 2.41 -24.58
N VAL A 350 -28.60 2.29 -23.60
CA VAL A 350 -27.19 1.98 -23.84
C VAL A 350 -27.05 0.52 -24.28
N ILE A 351 -27.81 -0.39 -23.65
CA ILE A 351 -27.81 -1.82 -23.99
C ILE A 351 -28.36 -2.05 -25.40
N ASP A 352 -29.49 -1.42 -25.73
CA ASP A 352 -30.10 -1.48 -27.07
C ASP A 352 -29.12 -0.97 -28.12
N PHE A 353 -28.45 0.16 -27.85
CA PHE A 353 -27.43 0.69 -28.73
C PHE A 353 -26.24 -0.27 -28.91
N LEU A 354 -25.73 -0.87 -27.83
CA LEU A 354 -24.65 -1.86 -27.89
C LEU A 354 -25.06 -3.08 -28.73
N ASN A 355 -26.33 -3.49 -28.67
CA ASN A 355 -26.87 -4.58 -29.47
C ASN A 355 -27.00 -4.20 -30.96
N GLU A 356 -27.43 -2.98 -31.27
CA GLU A 356 -27.62 -2.49 -32.64
C GLU A 356 -26.34 -2.01 -33.35
N CYS A 357 -25.29 -1.66 -32.61
CA CYS A 357 -24.02 -1.22 -33.19
C CYS A 357 -23.33 -2.37 -33.94
N ASP A 358 -22.66 -2.05 -35.05
CA ASP A 358 -21.90 -3.04 -35.82
C ASP A 358 -20.81 -3.66 -34.94
N ALA A 359 -20.69 -4.98 -35.01
CA ALA A 359 -19.92 -5.78 -34.07
C ALA A 359 -18.47 -5.29 -33.90
N ASP A 360 -17.79 -4.93 -34.99
CA ASP A 360 -16.37 -4.58 -34.96
C ASP A 360 -16.12 -3.11 -34.57
N GLU A 361 -17.13 -2.25 -34.65
CA GLU A 361 -16.95 -0.81 -34.45
C GLU A 361 -16.86 -0.42 -32.98
N LEU A 362 -17.50 -1.19 -32.10
CA LEU A 362 -17.47 -0.97 -30.65
C LEU A 362 -16.05 -1.04 -30.06
N PHE A 363 -15.14 -1.75 -30.73
CA PHE A 363 -13.80 -2.03 -30.22
C PHE A 363 -12.70 -1.18 -30.87
N ILE A 364 -13.08 -0.38 -31.88
CA ILE A 364 -12.15 0.48 -32.60
C ILE A 364 -12.40 1.92 -32.16
N PHE A 365 -11.37 2.52 -31.55
CA PHE A 365 -11.41 3.93 -31.18
C PHE A 365 -11.85 4.79 -32.37
N SER A 366 -12.76 5.72 -32.09
CA SER A 366 -13.33 6.66 -33.05
C SER A 366 -14.19 6.05 -34.19
N ARG A 367 -14.70 4.81 -34.08
CA ARG A 367 -15.73 4.29 -35.01
C ARG A 367 -17.14 4.23 -34.44
N CYS A 368 -17.26 4.30 -33.12
CA CYS A 368 -18.53 4.35 -32.42
C CYS A 368 -18.46 5.35 -31.25
N ILE A 369 -19.59 5.98 -30.91
CA ILE A 369 -19.67 6.91 -29.78
C ILE A 369 -19.35 6.20 -28.46
N LEU A 370 -19.68 4.90 -28.39
CA LEU A 370 -19.23 4.02 -27.33
C LEU A 370 -17.96 3.29 -27.80
N ASN A 371 -16.95 3.28 -26.96
CA ASN A 371 -15.72 2.55 -27.20
C ASN A 371 -15.47 1.59 -26.04
N ILE A 372 -15.25 0.33 -26.39
CA ILE A 372 -15.03 -0.76 -25.46
C ILE A 372 -13.56 -1.14 -25.47
N GLU A 373 -13.00 -1.30 -24.27
CA GLU A 373 -11.59 -1.67 -24.10
C GLU A 373 -11.45 -2.84 -23.12
N LEU A 374 -10.55 -3.76 -23.43
CA LEU A 374 -10.15 -4.84 -22.52
C LEU A 374 -8.75 -4.56 -21.97
N PHE A 375 -8.60 -4.71 -20.66
CA PHE A 375 -7.34 -4.59 -19.95
C PHE A 375 -6.97 -5.93 -19.32
N GLU A 376 -5.69 -6.30 -19.42
CA GLU A 376 -5.07 -7.44 -18.74
C GLU A 376 -4.07 -6.88 -17.72
N ASN A 377 -4.26 -7.21 -16.44
CA ASN A 377 -3.35 -6.85 -15.35
C ASN A 377 -3.03 -5.36 -15.18
N GLY A 378 -3.75 -4.44 -15.83
CA GLY A 378 -3.42 -3.00 -15.79
C GLY A 378 -3.27 -2.36 -17.16
N ASP A 379 -2.92 -3.17 -18.16
CA ASP A 379 -2.55 -2.72 -19.48
C ASP A 379 -3.65 -3.02 -20.49
N LYS A 380 -3.93 -2.06 -21.38
CA LYS A 380 -4.84 -2.28 -22.50
C LYS A 380 -4.27 -3.36 -23.40
N LYS A 381 -5.10 -4.34 -23.77
CA LYS A 381 -4.73 -5.43 -24.67
C LYS A 381 -5.71 -5.51 -25.83
N ASP A 382 -5.16 -5.80 -27.00
CA ASP A 382 -5.94 -6.15 -28.17
C ASP A 382 -5.99 -7.67 -28.29
N TYR A 383 -7.12 -8.26 -27.92
CA TYR A 383 -7.41 -9.68 -28.02
C TYR A 383 -8.26 -10.01 -29.24
N GLY A 384 -8.42 -9.07 -30.18
CA GLY A 384 -9.39 -9.19 -31.27
C GLY A 384 -10.80 -9.36 -30.70
N LEU A 385 -11.31 -8.30 -30.08
CA LEU A 385 -12.68 -8.31 -29.54
C LEU A 385 -13.69 -8.30 -30.69
N PHE A 386 -14.73 -9.10 -30.57
CA PHE A 386 -15.86 -9.11 -31.50
C PHE A 386 -17.17 -9.41 -30.76
N LYS A 387 -18.30 -9.03 -31.37
CA LYS A 387 -19.66 -9.32 -30.88
C LYS A 387 -20.33 -10.29 -31.83
N ASP A 388 -20.84 -11.41 -31.32
CA ASP A 388 -21.59 -12.37 -32.14
C ASP A 388 -23.05 -11.94 -32.38
N SER A 389 -23.78 -12.70 -33.19
CA SER A 389 -25.19 -12.41 -33.53
C SER A 389 -26.14 -12.50 -32.34
N ASN A 390 -25.72 -13.12 -31.23
CA ASN A 390 -26.52 -13.26 -30.01
C ASN A 390 -26.18 -12.17 -28.98
N GLY A 391 -25.31 -11.22 -29.34
CA GLY A 391 -24.84 -10.17 -28.44
C GLY A 391 -23.79 -10.64 -27.44
N ASN A 392 -23.14 -11.79 -27.66
CA ASN A 392 -22.01 -12.19 -26.83
C ASN A 392 -20.76 -11.46 -27.29
N ILE A 393 -20.06 -10.84 -26.35
CA ILE A 393 -18.74 -10.27 -26.59
C ILE A 393 -17.70 -11.37 -26.34
N LYS A 394 -16.84 -11.59 -27.33
CA LYS A 394 -15.80 -12.61 -27.32
C LYS A 394 -14.45 -12.05 -27.74
N THR A 395 -13.42 -12.83 -27.46
CA THR A 395 -12.04 -12.61 -27.91
C THR A 395 -11.66 -13.64 -28.97
N THR A 396 -10.74 -13.28 -29.87
CA THR A 396 -10.17 -14.23 -30.84
C THR A 396 -9.12 -15.16 -30.21
N VAL A 397 -8.58 -14.80 -29.05
CA VAL A 397 -7.55 -15.55 -28.33
C VAL A 397 -8.05 -15.85 -26.92
N PRO A 398 -7.90 -17.09 -26.41
CA PRO A 398 -8.37 -17.46 -25.08
C PRO A 398 -7.72 -16.60 -23.98
N LEU A 399 -8.55 -16.16 -23.04
CA LEU A 399 -8.14 -15.46 -21.84
C LEU A 399 -7.45 -16.41 -20.85
N LYS A 400 -6.53 -15.88 -20.05
CA LYS A 400 -5.75 -16.64 -19.07
C LYS A 400 -6.40 -16.56 -17.71
N LYS A 401 -6.73 -17.68 -17.09
CA LYS A 401 -7.32 -17.71 -15.74
C LYS A 401 -6.45 -17.02 -14.68
N GLU A 402 -5.13 -16.97 -14.89
CA GLU A 402 -4.17 -16.38 -13.96
C GLU A 402 -4.16 -14.86 -14.01
N ALA A 403 -4.69 -14.26 -15.08
CA ALA A 403 -4.72 -12.82 -15.26
C ALA A 403 -6.01 -12.19 -14.74
N SER A 404 -5.91 -10.93 -14.32
CA SER A 404 -7.06 -10.10 -14.00
C SER A 404 -7.47 -9.31 -15.24
N TYR A 405 -8.75 -9.37 -15.58
CA TYR A 405 -9.32 -8.67 -16.72
C TYR A 405 -10.32 -7.60 -16.31
N HIS A 406 -10.23 -6.46 -16.98
CA HIS A 406 -11.19 -5.37 -16.85
C HIS A 406 -11.75 -4.98 -18.20
N PHE A 407 -13.05 -4.89 -18.25
CA PHE A 407 -13.79 -4.42 -19.40
C PHE A 407 -14.27 -2.99 -19.14
N ILE A 408 -13.81 -2.05 -19.94
CA ILE A 408 -14.16 -0.63 -19.80
C ILE A 408 -15.10 -0.23 -20.93
N ILE A 409 -16.24 0.35 -20.57
CA ILE A 409 -17.15 1.04 -21.49
C ILE A 409 -16.87 2.54 -21.40
N ASN A 410 -16.50 3.14 -22.54
CA ASN A 410 -16.18 4.55 -22.66
C ASN A 410 -17.16 5.26 -23.58
N VAL A 411 -17.28 6.57 -23.42
CA VAL A 411 -17.90 7.49 -24.38
C VAL A 411 -16.81 8.34 -25.02
N VAL A 412 -16.85 8.47 -26.33
CA VAL A 412 -15.93 9.35 -27.06
C VAL A 412 -16.36 10.81 -26.88
N ASN A 413 -15.43 11.63 -26.36
CA ASN A 413 -15.61 13.06 -26.08
C ASN A 413 -14.83 13.98 -27.04
N ASP A 414 -14.18 13.40 -28.05
CA ASP A 414 -13.45 14.20 -29.04
C ASP A 414 -14.41 14.95 -29.99
N ARG A 415 -14.30 16.27 -30.01
CA ARG A 415 -15.04 17.16 -30.94
C ARG A 415 -14.75 16.87 -32.41
N GLY A 416 -13.59 16.29 -32.72
CA GLY A 416 -13.17 15.85 -34.05
C GLY A 416 -13.83 14.54 -34.50
N TYR A 417 -14.35 13.73 -33.57
CA TYR A 417 -15.08 12.49 -33.87
C TYR A 417 -16.24 12.75 -34.84
N ILE A 418 -17.04 13.80 -34.58
CA ILE A 418 -18.16 14.20 -35.44
C ILE A 418 -17.69 14.73 -36.81
N LYS A 419 -16.48 15.32 -36.89
CA LYS A 419 -15.94 15.90 -38.13
C LYS A 419 -15.28 14.89 -39.05
N HIS A 420 -14.64 13.87 -38.50
CA HIS A 420 -14.02 12.78 -39.28
C HIS A 420 -15.00 11.67 -39.65
N TYR A 421 -16.18 11.67 -39.03
CA TYR A 421 -17.36 10.96 -39.51
C TYR A 421 -17.90 11.62 -40.78
N SER A 422 -17.07 11.72 -41.82
CA SER A 422 -17.52 12.02 -43.17
C SER A 422 -18.01 10.68 -43.72
N PRO A 423 -19.32 10.47 -43.87
CA PRO A 423 -19.82 9.21 -44.37
C PRO A 423 -19.34 9.09 -45.80
N THR A 424 -18.33 8.24 -46.04
CA THR A 424 -18.15 7.70 -47.39
C THR A 424 -19.31 6.76 -47.75
N ASN A 425 -20.19 6.44 -46.78
CA ASN A 425 -21.43 5.70 -46.97
C ASN A 425 -22.59 6.37 -46.21
N PRO A 426 -23.72 6.69 -46.87
CA PRO A 426 -24.79 7.51 -46.31
C PRO A 426 -25.73 6.68 -45.42
N ASP A 427 -25.28 6.35 -44.21
CA ASP A 427 -26.19 5.83 -43.18
C ASP A 427 -26.59 6.96 -42.23
N GLU A 428 -27.49 7.85 -42.71
CA GLU A 428 -28.11 8.92 -41.90
C GLU A 428 -28.75 8.37 -40.61
N VAL A 429 -29.20 7.11 -40.65
CA VAL A 429 -29.76 6.36 -39.53
C VAL A 429 -28.74 6.20 -38.39
N LYS A 430 -27.46 5.99 -38.71
CA LYS A 430 -26.41 5.75 -37.72
C LYS A 430 -26.02 7.03 -36.98
N VAL A 431 -25.89 8.13 -37.71
CA VAL A 431 -25.66 9.46 -37.10
C VAL A 431 -26.85 9.88 -36.25
N ALA A 432 -28.09 9.66 -36.72
CA ALA A 432 -29.29 9.91 -35.95
C ALA A 432 -29.35 9.07 -34.65
N ARG A 433 -28.93 7.81 -34.71
CA ARG A 433 -28.85 6.91 -33.56
C ARG A 433 -27.81 7.38 -32.53
N ASP A 434 -26.57 7.65 -32.96
CA ASP A 434 -25.51 8.18 -32.08
C ASP A 434 -25.93 9.53 -31.46
N ASN A 435 -26.59 10.38 -32.25
CA ASN A 435 -27.14 11.65 -31.76
C ASN A 435 -28.24 11.43 -30.71
N SER A 436 -29.09 10.41 -30.84
CA SER A 436 -30.15 10.16 -29.87
C SER A 436 -29.60 9.88 -28.47
N LEU A 437 -28.47 9.18 -28.36
CA LEU A 437 -27.73 8.99 -27.11
C LEU A 437 -27.18 10.32 -26.55
N ILE A 438 -26.58 11.15 -27.41
CA ILE A 438 -26.07 12.48 -27.03
C ILE A 438 -27.18 13.36 -26.44
N TYR A 439 -28.33 13.43 -27.12
CA TYR A 439 -29.45 14.28 -26.73
C TYR A 439 -30.13 13.81 -25.44
N VAL A 440 -30.34 12.51 -25.27
CA VAL A 440 -31.02 11.94 -24.10
C VAL A 440 -30.19 12.13 -22.82
N TYR A 441 -28.88 11.91 -22.89
CA TYR A 441 -28.00 12.04 -21.72
C TYR A 441 -27.48 13.47 -21.51
N ARG A 442 -27.90 14.44 -22.34
CA ARG A 442 -27.34 15.81 -22.35
C ARG A 442 -25.81 15.76 -22.23
N LEU A 443 -25.19 14.84 -22.97
CA LEU A 443 -23.73 14.82 -23.11
C LEU A 443 -23.29 16.25 -23.46
N PRO A 444 -22.14 16.76 -22.97
CA PRO A 444 -21.76 18.16 -23.06
C PRO A 444 -21.30 18.47 -24.49
N VAL A 445 -22.26 18.42 -25.40
CA VAL A 445 -22.14 18.75 -26.82
C VAL A 445 -22.99 20.00 -27.11
N LYS A 446 -23.70 20.50 -26.08
CA LYS A 446 -24.75 21.52 -26.19
C LYS A 446 -24.29 22.88 -26.70
N GLU A 447 -23.00 23.20 -26.62
CA GLU A 447 -22.49 24.48 -27.14
C GLU A 447 -22.09 24.47 -28.62
N ILE A 448 -22.08 23.31 -29.30
CA ILE A 448 -21.53 23.21 -30.68
C ILE A 448 -22.62 23.23 -31.77
N TRP A 449 -23.85 22.80 -31.46
CA TRP A 449 -24.89 22.59 -32.47
C TRP A 449 -25.64 23.87 -32.88
N ASN A 450 -25.70 24.90 -32.02
CA ASN A 450 -26.40 26.14 -32.36
C ASN A 450 -25.68 26.99 -33.42
N ASN A 451 -24.41 26.72 -33.74
CA ASN A 451 -23.62 27.58 -34.61
C ASN A 451 -23.14 26.94 -35.93
N THR A 452 -23.44 25.66 -36.20
CA THR A 452 -22.78 24.97 -37.34
C THR A 452 -23.70 24.30 -38.37
N ILE A 453 -24.99 24.07 -38.09
CA ILE A 453 -25.90 23.52 -39.10
C ILE A 453 -27.23 24.28 -39.06
N GLY A 454 -27.46 25.10 -40.08
CA GLY A 454 -28.72 25.81 -40.33
C GLY A 454 -29.82 24.86 -40.81
N VAL A 455 -30.17 23.86 -40.01
CA VAL A 455 -31.38 23.05 -40.21
C VAL A 455 -32.39 23.47 -39.16
N LYS A 456 -33.36 24.29 -39.59
CA LYS A 456 -34.61 24.49 -38.86
C LYS A 456 -35.39 23.18 -38.94
N ILE A 457 -35.52 22.47 -37.83
CA ILE A 457 -36.51 21.41 -37.67
C ILE A 457 -37.79 22.08 -37.20
N SER A 458 -38.85 21.96 -38.02
CA SER A 458 -40.23 22.31 -37.69
C SER A 458 -40.89 21.25 -36.83
#